data_AF-A0A4V6YBY1-F1
#
_entry.id   AF-A0A4V6YBY1-F1
#
_cell.length_a   1.000
_cell.length_b   1.000
_cell.length_c   1.000
_cell.angle_alpha   90.00
_cell.angle_beta   90.00
_cell.angle_gamma   90.00
#
_symmetry.space_group_name_H-M   'P 1'
#
loop_
_entity.id
_entity.type
_entity.pdbx_description
1 polymer ?
#
loop_
_entity_poly.entity_id
_entity_poly.type
_entity_poly.pdbx_seq_one_letter_code
_entity_poly.pdbx_strand_id
1 'polypeptide(L)' 'HDFEKTVLRFLYDAGAVESTSELARELAAELDEEVDGGSFKSKVQYNVQKLEEKGFVNRHQVGNRTETALG' A
#
# COMPACT_ATOMS: atom_id res chain seq x y z
N HIS A 1 -6.74 10.95 5.78
CA HIS A 1 -7.58 11.43 4.67
C HIS A 1 -6.79 11.98 3.49
N ASP A 2 -5.53 12.39 3.63
CA ASP A 2 -4.67 12.65 2.45
C ASP A 2 -3.82 11.43 2.08
N PHE A 3 -3.23 10.76 3.06
CA PHE A 3 -2.38 9.60 2.80
C PHE A 3 -3.12 8.42 2.16
N GLU A 4 -4.40 8.20 2.54
CA GLU A 4 -5.26 7.20 1.88
C GLU A 4 -5.37 7.46 0.36
N LYS A 5 -5.54 8.73 -0.05
CA LYS A 5 -5.59 9.11 -1.47
C LYS A 5 -4.26 8.87 -2.17
N THR A 6 -3.15 9.15 -1.47
CA THR A 6 -1.81 8.84 -1.98
C THR A 6 -1.64 7.35 -2.24
N VAL A 7 -2.04 6.49 -1.30
CA VAL A 7 -2.01 5.03 -1.46
C VAL A 7 -2.88 4.58 -2.64
N LEU A 8 -4.11 5.11 -2.76
CA LEU A 8 -5.01 4.77 -3.86
C LEU A 8 -4.48 5.23 -5.21
N ARG A 9 -3.91 6.43 -5.30
CA ARG A 9 -3.30 6.94 -6.53
C ARG A 9 -2.10 6.10 -6.95
N PHE A 10 -1.24 5.77 -5.99
CA PHE A 10 -0.12 4.87 -6.23
C PHE A 10 -0.59 3.52 -6.79
N LEU A 11 -1.58 2.89 -6.15
CA LEU A 11 -2.14 1.62 -6.63
C LEU A 11 -2.85 1.76 -7.99
N TYR A 12 -3.46 2.90 -8.28
CA TYR A 12 -4.03 3.19 -9.60
C TYR A 12 -2.95 3.20 -10.69
N ASP A 13 -1.81 3.83 -10.41
CA ASP A 13 -0.70 3.97 -11.35
C ASP A 13 0.13 2.66 -11.48
N ALA A 14 0.37 1.96 -10.37
CA ALA A 14 1.12 0.70 -10.31
C ALA A 14 0.28 -0.54 -10.68
N GLY A 15 -1.04 -0.46 -10.57
CA GLY A 15 -1.97 -1.56 -10.76
C GLY A 15 -2.07 -2.48 -9.55
N ALA A 16 -1.10 -3.40 -9.41
CA ALA A 16 -1.04 -4.34 -8.30
C ALA A 16 0.39 -4.48 -7.80
N VAL A 17 0.55 -4.63 -6.49
CA VAL A 17 1.84 -4.90 -5.84
C VAL A 17 1.80 -6.24 -5.12
N GLU A 18 2.95 -6.90 -4.97
CA GLU A 18 3.02 -8.27 -4.45
C GLU A 18 2.77 -8.34 -2.94
N SER A 19 2.92 -7.21 -2.23
CA SER A 19 2.63 -7.11 -0.80
C SER A 19 2.51 -5.66 -0.30
N THR A 20 1.92 -5.49 0.89
CA THR A 20 1.91 -4.19 1.60
C THR A 20 3.31 -3.69 1.98
N SER A 21 4.28 -4.59 2.15
CA SER A 21 5.67 -4.20 2.43
C SER A 21 6.38 -3.67 1.19
N GLU A 22 6.03 -4.20 0.01
CA GLU A 22 6.51 -3.69 -1.26
C GLU A 22 5.88 -2.33 -1.59
N LEU A 23 4.56 -2.21 -1.41
CA LEU A 23 3.86 -0.92 -1.51
C LEU A 23 4.55 0.14 -0.66
N ALA A 24 4.89 -0.19 0.60
CA ALA A 24 5.57 0.74 1.49
C ALA A 24 6.96 1.15 0.99
N ARG A 25 7.71 0.23 0.38
CA ARG A 25 9.05 0.52 -0.18
C ARG A 25 8.96 1.42 -1.40
N GLU A 26 8.11 1.07 -2.37
CA GLU A 26 7.99 1.79 -3.63
C GLU A 26 7.38 3.17 -3.43
N LEU A 27 6.33 3.26 -2.60
CA LEU A 27 5.70 4.54 -2.30
C LEU A 27 6.65 5.49 -1.56
N ALA A 28 7.51 4.97 -0.69
CA ALA A 28 8.49 5.80 -0.02
C ALA A 28 9.56 6.32 -0.98
N ALA A 29 10.01 5.48 -1.93
CA ALA A 29 10.92 5.91 -2.99
C ALA A 29 10.31 7.00 -3.88
N GLU A 30 9.01 6.94 -4.17
CA GLU A 30 8.31 7.98 -4.94
C GLU A 30 8.15 9.29 -4.15
N LEU A 31 7.98 9.20 -2.83
CA LEU A 31 7.76 10.36 -1.96
C LEU A 31 9.04 10.94 -1.34
N ASP A 32 10.22 10.37 -1.64
CA ASP A 32 11.50 10.68 -0.98
C ASP A 32 11.43 10.55 0.56
N GLU A 33 10.72 9.52 1.03
CA GLU A 33 10.50 9.22 2.45
C GLU A 33 11.40 8.06 2.91
N GLU A 34 11.82 8.10 4.18
CA GLU A 34 12.67 7.06 4.75
C GLU A 34 11.85 5.84 5.22
N VAL A 35 12.10 4.67 4.61
CA VAL A 35 11.42 3.40 4.98
C VAL A 35 12.04 2.76 6.23
N ASP A 36 13.35 2.98 6.44
CA ASP A 36 14.16 2.21 7.39
C ASP A 36 13.83 2.52 8.86
N GLY A 37 13.20 3.67 9.14
CA GLY A 37 12.70 4.02 10.46
C GLY A 37 11.42 3.27 10.90
N GLY A 38 10.82 2.42 10.06
CA GLY A 38 9.63 1.60 10.38
C GLY A 38 8.30 2.36 10.52
N SER A 39 8.36 3.66 10.82
CA SER A 39 7.23 4.57 10.93
C SER A 39 6.43 4.65 9.63
N PHE A 40 7.11 4.81 8.49
CA PHE A 40 6.46 4.90 7.18
C PHE A 40 5.75 3.59 6.80
N LYS A 41 6.43 2.45 6.97
CA LYS A 41 5.85 1.12 6.74
C LYS A 41 4.59 0.88 7.59
N SER A 42 4.64 1.25 8.87
CA SER A 42 3.50 1.10 9.78
C SER A 42 2.32 1.99 9.36
N LYS A 43 2.60 3.23 8.93
CA LYS A 43 1.60 4.16 8.37
C LYS A 43 0.95 3.58 7.11
N VAL A 44 1.73 3.00 6.21
CA VAL A 44 1.23 2.34 4.99
C VAL A 44 0.32 1.17 5.33
N GLN A 45 0.79 0.23 6.16
CA GLN A 45 0.01 -0.94 6.56
C GLN A 45 -1.33 -0.57 7.20
N TYR A 46 -1.32 0.43 8.09
CA TYR A 46 -2.53 0.93 8.73
C TYR A 46 -3.53 1.51 7.72
N ASN A 47 -3.07 2.31 6.76
CA ASN A 47 -3.96 2.91 5.77
C ASN A 47 -4.47 1.88 4.76
N VAL A 48 -3.66 0.90 4.35
CA VAL A 48 -4.10 -0.21 3.50
C VAL A 48 -5.20 -1.02 4.18
N GLN A 49 -5.04 -1.36 5.46
CA GLN A 49 -6.08 -2.08 6.22
C GLN A 49 -7.39 -1.29 6.26
N LYS A 50 -7.34 0.03 6.52
CA LYS A 50 -8.53 0.88 6.49
C LYS A 50 -9.19 0.97 5.13
N LEU A 51 -8.39 1.04 4.06
CA LEU A 51 -8.90 1.09 2.69
C LEU A 51 -9.57 -0.22 2.30
N GLU A 52 -9.04 -1.35 2.78
CA GLU A 52 -9.66 -2.67 2.63
C GLU A 52 -10.98 -2.77 3.38
N GLU A 53 -11.04 -2.34 4.64
CA GLU A 53 -12.30 -2.29 5.42
C GLU A 53 -13.37 -1.42 4.73
N LYS A 54 -12.96 -0.39 3.99
CA LYS A 54 -13.83 0.49 3.21
C LYS A 54 -14.17 -0.05 1.81
N GLY A 55 -13.54 -1.14 1.37
CA GLY A 55 -13.73 -1.74 0.04
C GLY A 55 -13.04 -1.00 -1.12
N PHE A 56 -12.07 -0.14 -0.84
CA PHE A 56 -11.29 0.56 -1.89
C PHE A 56 -10.04 -0.19 -2.34
N VAL A 57 -9.57 -1.13 -1.53
CA VAL A 57 -8.38 -1.96 -1.79
C VAL A 57 -8.74 -3.40 -1.50
N ASN A 58 -8.34 -4.31 -2.36
CA ASN A 58 -8.45 -5.74 -2.11
C ASN A 58 -7.06 -6.33 -1.85
N ARG A 59 -7.00 -7.30 -0.92
CA ARG A 59 -5.81 -8.14 -0.72
C ARG A 59 -6.16 -9.59 -1.01
N HIS A 60 -5.45 -10.19 -1.96
CA HIS A 60 -5.72 -11.55 -2.40
C HIS A 60 -4.47 -12.43 -2.29
N GLN A 61 -4.66 -13.66 -1.83
CA GLN A 61 -3.59 -14.65 -1.79
C GLN A 61 -3.35 -15.19 -3.20
N VAL A 62 -2.15 -14.96 -3.75
CA VAL A 62 -1.71 -15.52 -5.03
C VAL A 62 -0.47 -16.37 -4.77
N GLY A 63 -0.66 -17.69 -4.75
CA GLY A 63 0.38 -18.62 -4.34
C GLY A 63 0.85 -18.37 -2.90
N ASN A 64 2.12 -18.02 -2.73
CA ASN A 64 2.73 -17.68 -1.44
C ASN A 64 2.77 -16.16 -1.14
N ARG A 65 2.16 -15.33 -1.98
CA ARG A 65 2.15 -13.86 -1.85
C ARG A 65 0.74 -13.33 -1.56
N THR A 66 0.68 -12.10 -1.07
CA THR A 66 -0.57 -11.38 -0.79
C THR A 66 -0.58 -10.11 -1.62
N GLU A 67 -1.12 -10.22 -2.83
CA GLU A 67 -1.21 -9.09 -3.74
C GLU A 67 -2.16 -8.03 -3.18
N THR A 68 -1.82 -6.77 -3.39
CA THR A 68 -2.61 -5.61 -2.97
C THR A 68 -2.91 -4.76 -4.21
N ALA A 69 -4.19 -4.51 -4.47
CA ALA A 69 -4.66 -3.77 -5.64
C ALA A 69 -5.94 -2.98 -5.31
N LEU A 70 -6.40 -2.15 -6.24
CA LEU A 70 -7.69 -1.46 -6.08
C LEU A 70 -8.87 -2.45 -6.01
N GLY A 71 -9.89 -2.01 -5.27
CA GLY A 71 -11.16 -2.69 -4.99
C GLY A 71 -12.02 -3.00 -6.21
#